data_AF-A0AAJ4TL82-F1
#
_entry.id   AF-A0AAJ4TL82-F1
#
_cell.length_a   1.000
_cell.length_b   1.000
_cell.length_c   1.000
_cell.angle_alpha   90.00
_cell.angle_beta   90.00
_cell.angle_gamma   90.00
#
_symmetry.space_group_name_H-M   'P 1'
#
loop_
_entity.id
_entity.type
_entity.pdbx_description
1 polymer ?
#
loop_
_entity_poly.entity_id
_entity_poly.type
_entity_poly.pdbx_seq_one_letter_code
_entity_poly.pdbx_strand_id
1 'polypeptide(L)'
;MKYFRLVSLIRESGYSLLSAMIFAFVVLVTVSSLAYIVRYNLLSIKSLQSQEIISTVEQQYIQEISRKGAIATGSSEFGDYLIENALQRNRQAIFSNSNTVVNLYDSEPTAISMDMQHKLFYKDKLMLTKKIIYKELPKHSMTDYHSSLIPINVPYVDVARMSSSQKFYRLNTNQEISDSERGYIGYIKKEYDWLLVSINNNIQIINLKNLDLSENYNVKVGWQLRKGNWHVLLAIYDSQHLYIFKTRLSDLTNNFSKAILDLSTPCKIINTPKDIAALSWYYQLDETQPSLVVLSTRRDSSGSMSIIVQDVEYDESNSRYTVLIKDIINANEETNNSNIYVQALDPSRTLSKSLLYLFIGNKLIVYGLDNSFKASKKEVDLGKVVENPPIIVRKNQYSNYILAYNGDHYYQYLYTNNTKLIRVVKIIRYPKEKIQNIIVKYGLKFIVTRMKVYIEDFNNERVETVEI
;
A
#
# COMPACT_ATOMS: atom_id res chain seq x y z
N MET A 1 96.38 -30.75 84.61
CA MET A 1 96.73 -29.88 83.46
C MET A 1 95.54 -29.86 82.50
N LYS A 2 94.84 -28.72 82.44
CA LYS A 2 94.06 -28.09 81.34
C LYS A 2 93.33 -28.91 80.23
N TYR A 3 92.13 -28.37 79.90
CA TYR A 3 91.27 -28.48 78.70
C TYR A 3 90.23 -29.62 78.69
N PHE A 4 88.95 -29.47 78.27
CA PHE A 4 88.03 -28.35 78.04
C PHE A 4 86.63 -28.95 77.79
N ARG A 5 85.56 -28.18 78.05
CA ARG A 5 84.16 -28.46 77.72
C ARG A 5 83.92 -28.64 76.21
N LEU A 6 82.97 -29.52 75.88
CA LEU A 6 82.03 -29.34 74.76
C LEU A 6 80.69 -29.97 75.13
N VAL A 7 79.80 -29.17 75.73
CA VAL A 7 78.35 -29.43 75.73
C VAL A 7 77.81 -28.68 74.52
N SER A 8 77.27 -29.41 73.56
CA SER A 8 76.55 -28.84 72.42
C SER A 8 75.26 -28.19 72.93
N LEU A 9 75.23 -26.87 72.94
CA LEU A 9 73.99 -26.10 72.99
C LEU A 9 73.34 -26.20 71.62
N ILE A 10 72.31 -27.04 71.49
CA ILE A 10 71.39 -27.00 70.35
C ILE A 10 70.61 -25.68 70.46
N ARG A 11 70.84 -24.81 69.50
CA ARG A 11 70.17 -23.51 69.36
C ARG A 11 68.97 -23.69 68.43
N GLU A 12 67.81 -24.03 68.97
CA GLU A 12 66.54 -23.96 68.23
C GLU A 12 65.87 -22.61 68.46
N SER A 13 65.88 -21.74 67.44
CA SER A 13 64.84 -20.72 67.20
C SER A 13 65.26 -19.83 66.02
N GLY A 14 64.67 -20.07 64.84
CA GLY A 14 64.90 -19.24 63.64
C GLY A 14 64.09 -19.62 62.38
N TYR A 15 63.62 -20.87 62.26
CA TYR A 15 62.94 -21.36 61.05
C TYR A 15 61.40 -21.51 61.16
N SER A 16 60.83 -21.40 62.36
CA SER A 16 59.38 -21.54 62.59
C SER A 16 58.56 -20.40 61.98
N LEU A 17 59.06 -19.16 62.06
CA LEU A 17 58.31 -17.98 61.60
C LEU A 17 58.14 -17.95 60.07
N LEU A 18 59.20 -18.26 59.31
CA LEU A 18 59.15 -18.27 57.84
C LEU A 18 58.23 -19.39 57.32
N SER A 19 58.30 -20.59 57.93
CA SER A 19 57.42 -21.71 57.57
C SER A 19 55.97 -21.41 57.92
N ALA A 20 55.71 -20.79 59.09
CA ALA A 20 54.37 -20.33 59.47
C ALA A 20 53.83 -19.23 58.54
N MET A 21 54.68 -18.30 58.07
CA MET A 21 54.27 -17.27 57.10
C MET A 21 53.97 -17.85 55.72
N ILE A 22 54.78 -18.79 55.22
CA ILE A 22 54.51 -19.47 53.94
C ILE A 22 53.22 -20.27 54.05
N PHE A 23 53.02 -21.00 55.15
CA PHE A 23 51.79 -21.76 55.38
C PHE A 23 50.57 -20.85 55.49
N ALA A 24 50.67 -19.75 56.25
CA ALA A 24 49.61 -18.75 56.35
C ALA A 24 49.30 -18.10 55.00
N PHE A 25 50.31 -17.83 54.17
CA PHE A 25 50.13 -17.30 52.83
C PHE A 25 49.44 -18.31 51.90
N VAL A 26 49.84 -19.59 51.94
CA VAL A 26 49.18 -20.65 51.16
C VAL A 26 47.72 -20.85 51.60
N VAL A 27 47.45 -20.82 52.91
CA VAL A 27 46.09 -20.86 53.45
C VAL A 27 45.29 -19.63 53.01
N LEU A 28 45.88 -18.43 53.07
CA LEU A 28 45.20 -17.20 52.64
C LEU A 28 44.91 -17.20 51.13
N VAL A 29 45.84 -17.66 50.30
CA VAL A 29 45.65 -17.81 48.86
C VAL A 29 44.55 -18.83 48.56
N THR A 30 44.59 -20.01 49.20
CA THR A 30 43.57 -21.06 48.98
C THR A 30 42.18 -20.63 49.45
N VAL A 31 42.06 -20.00 50.62
CA VAL A 31 40.79 -19.44 51.13
C VAL A 31 40.29 -18.31 50.24
N SER A 32 41.18 -17.44 49.75
CA SER A 32 40.80 -16.34 48.84
C SER A 32 40.35 -16.86 47.48
N SER A 33 41.03 -17.87 46.93
CA SER A 33 40.63 -18.55 45.69
C SER A 33 39.29 -19.26 45.84
N LEU A 34 39.05 -19.94 46.97
CA LEU A 34 37.78 -20.58 47.27
C LEU A 34 36.65 -19.55 47.40
N ALA A 35 36.88 -18.46 48.13
CA ALA A 35 35.93 -17.36 48.26
C ALA A 35 35.60 -16.71 46.91
N TYR A 36 36.60 -16.54 46.04
CA TYR A 36 36.41 -16.05 44.68
C TYR A 36 35.54 -16.99 43.85
N ILE A 37 35.83 -18.29 43.84
CA ILE A 37 35.07 -19.30 43.08
C ILE A 37 33.62 -19.38 43.60
N VAL A 38 33.41 -19.39 44.91
CA VAL A 38 32.06 -19.40 45.50
C VAL A 38 31.29 -18.14 45.11
N ARG A 39 31.91 -16.96 45.19
CA ARG A 39 31.28 -15.70 44.77
C ARG A 39 30.93 -15.73 43.28
N TYR A 40 31.85 -16.21 42.44
CA TYR A 40 31.65 -16.31 41.00
C TYR A 40 30.48 -17.26 40.67
N ASN A 41 30.44 -18.45 41.26
CA ASN A 41 29.38 -19.42 41.06
C ASN A 41 28.03 -18.91 41.55
N LEU A 42 27.98 -18.23 42.70
CA LEU A 42 26.75 -17.61 43.21
C LEU A 42 26.23 -16.50 42.29
N LEU A 43 27.12 -15.67 41.74
CA LEU A 43 26.73 -14.65 40.77
C LEU A 43 26.23 -15.28 39.46
N SER A 44 26.87 -16.35 39.01
CA SER A 44 26.47 -17.12 37.84
C SER A 44 25.07 -17.75 38.03
N ILE A 45 24.84 -18.43 39.16
CA ILE A 45 23.53 -19.01 39.50
C ILE A 45 22.45 -17.92 39.59
N LYS A 46 22.74 -16.80 40.27
CA LYS A 46 21.80 -15.65 40.33
C LYS A 46 21.50 -15.09 38.94
N SER A 47 22.50 -15.03 38.05
CA SER A 47 22.31 -14.59 36.68
C SER A 47 21.42 -15.55 35.89
N LEU A 48 21.67 -16.86 35.99
CA LEU A 48 20.87 -17.89 35.32
C LEU A 48 19.41 -17.89 35.82
N GLN A 49 19.21 -17.84 37.13
CA GLN A 49 17.88 -17.76 37.73
C GLN A 49 17.14 -16.48 37.29
N SER A 50 17.85 -15.34 37.22
CA SER A 50 17.27 -14.10 36.70
C SER A 50 16.87 -14.22 35.23
N GLN A 51 17.67 -14.88 34.39
CA GLN A 51 17.34 -15.12 32.98
C GLN A 51 16.15 -16.04 32.81
N GLU A 52 16.06 -17.12 33.61
CA GLU A 52 14.93 -18.06 33.60
C GLU A 52 13.61 -17.37 33.99
N ILE A 53 13.65 -16.54 35.04
CA ILE A 53 12.49 -15.75 35.47
C ILE A 53 12.06 -14.78 34.36
N ILE A 54 12.98 -14.03 33.76
CA ILE A 54 12.67 -13.13 32.64
C ILE A 54 12.05 -13.91 31.48
N SER A 55 12.63 -15.04 31.08
CA SER A 55 12.11 -15.88 29.99
C SER A 55 10.72 -16.42 30.30
N THR A 56 10.43 -16.76 31.55
CA THR A 56 9.11 -17.26 31.96
C THR A 56 8.05 -16.17 31.87
N VAL A 57 8.35 -14.97 32.39
CA VAL A 57 7.48 -13.80 32.29
C VAL A 57 7.22 -13.42 30.83
N GLU A 58 8.26 -13.44 29.99
CA GLU A 58 8.15 -13.22 28.54
C GLU A 58 7.24 -14.24 27.86
N GLN A 59 7.43 -15.53 28.14
CA GLN A 59 6.60 -16.58 27.54
C GLN A 59 5.14 -16.45 27.93
N GLN A 60 4.85 -16.14 29.19
CA GLN A 60 3.50 -15.87 29.65
C GLN A 60 2.89 -14.66 28.94
N TYR A 61 3.67 -13.58 28.80
CA TYR A 61 3.23 -12.38 28.08
C TYR A 61 2.92 -12.66 26.60
N ILE A 62 3.79 -13.40 25.89
CA ILE A 62 3.56 -13.78 24.49
C ILE A 62 2.36 -14.72 24.35
N GLN A 63 2.17 -15.67 25.28
CA GLN A 63 0.99 -16.55 25.31
C GLN A 63 -0.30 -15.75 25.52
N GLU A 64 -0.27 -14.75 26.42
CA GLU A 64 -1.39 -13.85 26.64
C GLU A 64 -1.76 -13.07 25.37
N ILE A 65 -0.76 -12.51 24.68
CA ILE A 65 -0.95 -11.81 23.41
C ILE A 65 -1.58 -12.76 22.39
N SER A 66 -1.03 -13.97 22.23
CA SER A 66 -1.53 -14.95 21.28
C SER A 66 -2.97 -15.37 21.58
N ARG A 67 -3.34 -15.46 22.87
CA ARG A 67 -4.70 -15.81 23.31
C ARG A 67 -5.69 -14.67 23.09
N LYS A 68 -5.29 -13.43 23.41
CA LYS A 68 -6.14 -12.24 23.28
C LYS A 68 -6.22 -11.73 21.83
N GLY A 69 -5.25 -12.09 20.98
CA GLY A 69 -5.14 -11.59 19.61
C GLY A 69 -4.77 -10.10 19.52
N ALA A 70 -4.35 -9.47 20.62
CA ALA A 70 -4.04 -8.05 20.70
C ALA A 70 -2.86 -7.79 21.65
N ILE A 71 -2.09 -6.73 21.37
CA ILE A 71 -1.03 -6.24 22.25
C ILE A 71 -1.49 -4.91 22.87
N ALA A 72 -1.45 -4.83 24.20
CA ALA A 72 -1.69 -3.58 24.91
C ALA A 72 -0.48 -2.65 24.76
N THR A 73 -0.72 -1.44 24.24
CA THR A 73 0.28 -0.36 24.21
C THR A 73 0.25 0.44 25.50
N GLY A 74 1.40 0.94 25.95
CA GLY A 74 1.54 1.68 27.20
C GLY A 74 2.21 0.84 28.29
N SER A 75 2.03 1.27 29.54
CA SER A 75 2.55 0.59 30.73
C SER A 75 1.49 -0.31 31.37
N SER A 76 1.90 -1.48 31.80
CA SER A 76 1.08 -2.38 32.61
C SER A 76 1.91 -3.00 33.74
N GLU A 77 1.36 -2.98 34.94
CA GLU A 77 1.99 -3.53 36.14
C GLU A 77 1.39 -4.89 36.51
N PHE A 78 2.24 -5.81 36.92
CA PHE A 78 1.85 -7.09 37.52
C PHE A 78 2.80 -7.42 38.68
N GLY A 79 2.32 -7.20 39.90
CA GLY A 79 3.16 -7.33 41.10
C GLY A 79 4.33 -6.34 41.06
N ASP A 80 5.56 -6.84 41.20
CA ASP A 80 6.80 -6.04 41.15
C ASP A 80 7.33 -5.81 39.71
N TYR A 81 6.63 -6.34 38.69
CA TYR A 81 7.02 -6.21 37.29
C TYR A 81 6.24 -5.10 36.60
N LEU A 82 6.95 -4.31 35.80
CA LEU A 82 6.39 -3.30 34.92
C LEU A 82 6.75 -3.66 33.46
N ILE A 83 5.73 -3.77 32.61
CA ILE A 83 5.87 -3.96 31.17
C ILE A 83 5.57 -2.65 30.48
N GLU A 84 6.46 -2.20 29.60
CA GLU A 84 6.22 -1.05 28.73
C GLU A 84 6.26 -1.47 27.25
N ASN A 85 5.19 -1.16 26.53
CA ASN A 85 5.09 -1.38 25.09
C ASN A 85 4.92 -0.05 24.37
N ALA A 86 5.94 0.37 23.62
CA ALA A 86 5.91 1.59 22.83
C ALA A 86 5.93 1.27 21.34
N LEU A 87 4.87 1.66 20.62
CA LEU A 87 4.86 1.61 19.16
C LEU A 87 5.89 2.60 18.60
N GLN A 88 6.73 2.11 17.71
CA GLN A 88 7.64 2.94 16.94
C GLN A 88 6.90 3.55 15.75
N ARG A 89 7.38 4.70 15.26
CA ARG A 89 6.77 5.42 14.13
C ARG A 89 6.91 4.69 12.79
N ASN A 90 7.76 3.68 12.71
CA ASN A 90 8.00 2.91 11.49
C ASN A 90 6.79 2.03 11.13
N ARG A 91 5.91 2.54 10.26
CA ARG A 91 4.76 1.81 9.71
C ARG A 91 5.05 1.43 8.26
N GLN A 92 5.13 0.14 7.98
CA GLN A 92 5.42 -0.38 6.65
C GLN A 92 4.24 -1.18 6.11
N ALA A 93 3.69 -0.75 4.97
CA ALA A 93 2.68 -1.52 4.25
C ALA A 93 3.31 -2.74 3.58
N ILE A 94 2.73 -3.92 3.82
CA ILE A 94 3.14 -5.19 3.19
C ILE A 94 2.13 -5.51 2.09
N PHE A 95 2.60 -5.63 0.85
CA PHE A 95 1.75 -5.94 -0.31
C PHE A 95 1.96 -7.36 -0.81
N SER A 96 0.87 -8.02 -1.22
CA SER A 96 0.97 -9.26 -2.01
C SER A 96 1.47 -8.95 -3.43
N ASN A 97 2.25 -9.86 -4.01
CA ASN A 97 2.77 -9.74 -5.38
C ASN A 97 2.06 -10.64 -6.39
N SER A 98 1.01 -11.35 -5.98
CA SER A 98 0.20 -12.22 -6.82
C SER A 98 -1.28 -12.09 -6.46
N ASN A 99 -2.13 -12.29 -7.47
CA ASN A 99 -3.59 -12.27 -7.39
C ASN A 99 -4.16 -10.95 -6.81
N THR A 100 -3.50 -9.83 -7.10
CA THR A 100 -3.94 -8.48 -6.69
C THR A 100 -4.22 -7.61 -7.88
N VAL A 101 -5.23 -6.74 -7.78
CA VAL A 101 -5.45 -5.65 -8.74
C VAL A 101 -4.21 -4.77 -8.82
N VAL A 102 -3.89 -4.29 -10.03
CA VAL A 102 -2.71 -3.43 -10.30
C VAL A 102 -3.06 -2.05 -10.81
N ASN A 103 -4.35 -1.70 -10.80
CA ASN A 103 -4.81 -0.38 -11.16
C ASN A 103 -4.16 0.67 -10.25
N LEU A 104 -3.80 1.80 -10.84
CA LEU A 104 -3.24 2.95 -10.13
C LEU A 104 -4.25 3.39 -9.05
N TYR A 105 -3.73 3.65 -7.85
CA TYR A 105 -4.49 4.02 -6.63
C TYR A 105 -5.27 2.90 -5.92
N ASP A 106 -5.54 1.78 -6.57
CA ASP A 106 -6.35 0.68 -6.01
C ASP A 106 -5.53 -0.33 -5.18
N SER A 107 -4.30 0.02 -4.83
CA SER A 107 -3.43 -0.91 -4.12
C SER A 107 -3.82 -1.02 -2.63
N GLU A 108 -4.18 -2.23 -2.22
CA GLU A 108 -4.45 -2.57 -0.82
C GLU A 108 -3.33 -3.47 -0.28
N PRO A 109 -2.67 -3.11 0.82
CA PRO A 109 -1.73 -4.01 1.47
C PRO A 109 -2.45 -5.18 2.14
N THR A 110 -1.74 -6.27 2.38
CA THR A 110 -2.23 -7.41 3.15
C THR A 110 -2.15 -7.13 4.65
N ALA A 111 -1.15 -6.37 5.10
CA ALA A 111 -0.94 -6.01 6.49
C ALA A 111 -0.12 -4.71 6.60
N ILE A 112 -0.25 -4.02 7.73
CA ILE A 112 0.67 -2.94 8.14
C ILE A 112 1.58 -3.50 9.23
N SER A 113 2.88 -3.53 8.95
CA SER A 113 3.91 -3.93 9.90
C SER A 113 4.37 -2.73 10.70
N MET A 114 4.47 -2.90 12.01
CA MET A 114 5.03 -1.92 12.92
C MET A 114 6.03 -2.56 13.85
N ASP A 115 7.01 -1.75 14.23
CA ASP A 115 7.96 -2.12 15.25
C ASP A 115 7.43 -1.66 16.61
N MET A 116 7.45 -2.56 17.59
CA MET A 116 7.12 -2.25 18.98
C MET A 116 8.35 -2.48 19.84
N GLN A 117 8.70 -1.49 20.65
CA GLN A 117 9.71 -1.66 21.68
C GLN A 117 9.02 -2.16 22.94
N HIS A 118 9.40 -3.36 23.35
CA HIS A 118 8.95 -4.01 24.57
C HIS A 118 10.05 -3.92 25.62
N LYS A 119 9.71 -3.45 26.82
CA LYS A 119 10.62 -3.41 27.97
C LYS A 119 9.98 -4.08 29.16
N LEU A 120 10.79 -4.82 29.90
CA LEU A 120 10.42 -5.42 31.18
C LEU A 120 11.31 -4.86 32.28
N PHE A 121 10.68 -4.39 33.35
CA PHE A 121 11.32 -3.91 34.56
C PHE A 121 10.91 -4.79 35.75
N TYR A 122 11.81 -4.91 36.71
CA TYR A 122 11.53 -5.48 38.02
C TYR A 122 12.05 -4.51 39.08
N LYS A 123 11.16 -3.96 39.92
CA LYS A 123 11.50 -2.93 40.93
C LYS A 123 12.35 -1.79 40.34
N ASP A 124 11.86 -1.19 39.26
CA ASP A 124 12.48 -0.10 38.49
C ASP A 124 13.81 -0.43 37.79
N LYS A 125 14.30 -1.67 37.91
CA LYS A 125 15.48 -2.12 37.17
C LYS A 125 15.07 -2.68 35.81
N LEU A 126 15.62 -2.12 34.73
CA LEU A 126 15.45 -2.66 33.39
C LEU A 126 16.07 -4.06 33.30
N MET A 127 15.23 -5.05 33.02
CA MET A 127 15.63 -6.45 32.90
C MET A 127 15.75 -6.89 31.43
N LEU A 128 14.89 -6.36 30.56
CA LEU A 128 14.84 -6.72 29.14
C LEU A 128 14.44 -5.53 28.28
N THR A 129 15.02 -5.46 27.08
CA THR A 129 14.48 -4.66 25.97
C THR A 129 14.46 -5.53 24.73
N LYS A 130 13.32 -5.59 24.05
CA LYS A 130 13.10 -6.40 22.86
C LYS A 130 12.32 -5.62 21.81
N LYS A 131 12.56 -5.96 20.55
CA LYS A 131 11.79 -5.48 19.42
C LYS A 131 10.79 -6.55 19.01
N ILE A 132 9.50 -6.21 19.02
CA ILE A 132 8.42 -7.08 18.57
C ILE A 132 7.90 -6.52 17.24
N ILE A 133 7.75 -7.38 16.24
CA ILE A 133 7.09 -7.02 14.99
C ILE A 133 5.60 -7.29 15.18
N TYR A 134 4.82 -6.21 15.16
CA TYR A 134 3.37 -6.24 15.23
C TYR A 134 2.78 -6.02 13.84
N LYS A 135 1.75 -6.79 13.49
CA LYS A 135 1.05 -6.66 12.21
C LYS A 135 -0.42 -6.39 12.48
N GLU A 136 -0.94 -5.33 11.90
CA GLU A 136 -2.37 -5.02 11.91
C GLU A 136 -2.96 -5.12 10.50
N LEU A 137 -4.28 -5.26 10.45
CA LEU A 137 -5.01 -5.15 9.19
C LEU A 137 -4.98 -3.69 8.72
N PRO A 138 -4.82 -3.45 7.42
CA PRO A 138 -4.89 -2.09 6.88
C PRO A 138 -6.32 -1.58 6.89
N LYS A 139 -6.46 -0.25 6.85
CA LYS A 139 -7.75 0.39 6.62
C LYS A 139 -8.25 -0.01 5.24
N HIS A 140 -9.50 -0.44 5.17
CA HIS A 140 -10.11 -0.88 3.92
C HIS A 140 -10.39 0.30 2.99
N SER A 141 -10.24 0.08 1.68
CA SER A 141 -10.80 0.96 0.67
C SER A 141 -12.23 0.52 0.36
N MET A 142 -13.12 1.50 0.21
CA MET A 142 -14.49 1.23 -0.22
C MET A 142 -14.50 0.97 -1.72
N THR A 143 -15.07 -0.17 -2.14
CA THR A 143 -15.27 -0.47 -3.56
C THR A 143 -16.39 0.42 -4.10
N ASP A 144 -16.18 0.97 -5.30
CA ASP A 144 -17.22 1.70 -6.03
C ASP A 144 -18.20 0.69 -6.66
N TYR A 145 -19.41 0.62 -6.11
CA TYR A 145 -20.49 -0.25 -6.61
C TYR A 145 -21.53 0.50 -7.45
N HIS A 146 -21.54 1.85 -7.40
CA HIS A 146 -22.60 2.68 -7.96
C HIS A 146 -22.03 4.00 -8.47
N SER A 147 -22.28 4.31 -9.74
CA SER A 147 -21.77 5.53 -10.41
C SER A 147 -22.15 6.84 -9.73
N SER A 148 -23.18 6.86 -8.88
CA SER A 148 -23.59 8.05 -8.13
C SER A 148 -22.84 8.26 -6.82
N LEU A 149 -22.13 7.26 -6.27
CA LEU A 149 -21.38 7.39 -5.02
C LEU A 149 -19.93 7.00 -5.27
N ILE A 150 -19.08 8.01 -5.47
CA ILE A 150 -17.65 7.82 -5.70
C ILE A 150 -16.91 7.83 -4.36
N PRO A 151 -16.29 6.71 -3.94
CA PRO A 151 -15.53 6.68 -2.70
C PRO A 151 -14.23 7.49 -2.81
N ILE A 152 -13.87 8.17 -1.73
CA ILE A 152 -12.58 8.85 -1.57
C ILE A 152 -11.68 7.90 -0.78
N ASN A 153 -10.87 7.12 -1.50
CA ASN A 153 -9.90 6.20 -0.94
C ASN A 153 -8.49 6.79 -1.07
N VAL A 154 -7.84 7.10 0.06
CA VAL A 154 -6.44 7.55 0.06
C VAL A 154 -5.53 6.34 -0.23
N PRO A 155 -4.68 6.37 -1.28
CA PRO A 155 -3.91 5.21 -1.70
C PRO A 155 -2.85 4.79 -0.67
N TYR A 156 -2.58 3.49 -0.61
CA TYR A 156 -1.34 2.98 -0.05
C TYR A 156 -0.23 3.00 -1.10
N VAL A 157 1.02 3.19 -0.65
CA VAL A 157 2.20 3.28 -1.52
C VAL A 157 3.36 2.50 -0.89
N ASP A 158 4.08 1.74 -1.70
CA ASP A 158 5.25 0.96 -1.30
C ASP A 158 6.51 1.84 -1.32
N VAL A 159 6.72 2.59 -0.24
CA VAL A 159 7.87 3.49 -0.06
C VAL A 159 9.21 2.73 -0.11
N ALA A 160 9.24 1.47 0.31
CA ALA A 160 10.46 0.67 0.35
C ALA A 160 10.98 0.35 -1.06
N ARG A 161 10.09 0.24 -2.04
CA ARG A 161 10.43 -0.06 -3.44
C ARG A 161 10.70 1.18 -4.31
N MET A 162 10.50 2.38 -3.77
CA MET A 162 10.78 3.61 -4.51
C MET A 162 12.28 3.76 -4.80
N SER A 163 12.61 4.19 -6.02
CA SER A 163 13.96 4.67 -6.37
C SER A 163 14.30 5.95 -5.59
N SER A 164 15.58 6.30 -5.51
CA SER A 164 16.02 7.54 -4.84
C SER A 164 15.36 8.79 -5.41
N SER A 165 15.13 8.82 -6.71
CA SER A 165 14.56 9.96 -7.40
C SER A 165 13.04 10.07 -7.17
N GLN A 166 12.33 8.93 -7.16
CA GLN A 166 10.94 8.85 -6.73
C GLN A 166 10.77 9.32 -5.28
N LYS A 167 11.64 8.87 -4.36
CA LYS A 167 11.62 9.31 -2.97
C LYS A 167 11.84 10.82 -2.87
N PHE A 168 12.79 11.37 -3.63
CA PHE A 168 13.07 12.80 -3.65
C PHE A 168 11.85 13.62 -4.07
N TYR A 169 11.11 13.20 -5.09
CA TYR A 169 9.90 13.91 -5.54
C TYR A 169 8.72 13.76 -4.56
N ARG A 170 8.50 12.53 -4.06
CA ARG A 170 7.25 12.14 -3.38
C ARG A 170 7.28 12.31 -1.87
N LEU A 171 8.43 12.12 -1.23
CA LEU A 171 8.53 12.07 0.22
C LEU A 171 9.08 13.38 0.79
N ASN A 172 8.83 13.62 2.07
CA ASN A 172 9.41 14.75 2.78
C ASN A 172 10.92 14.57 3.00
N THR A 173 11.56 15.54 3.66
CA THR A 173 13.01 15.51 3.97
C THR A 173 13.43 14.32 4.83
N ASN A 174 12.50 13.74 5.59
CA ASN A 174 12.72 12.55 6.43
C ASN A 174 12.46 11.25 5.67
N GLN A 175 12.20 11.30 4.35
CA GLN A 175 11.78 10.17 3.52
C GLN A 175 10.47 9.52 3.99
N GLU A 176 9.55 10.32 4.50
CA GLU A 176 8.24 9.86 4.99
C GLU A 176 7.09 10.55 4.23
N ILE A 177 5.91 9.95 4.32
CA ILE A 177 4.65 10.61 3.95
C ILE A 177 4.12 11.28 5.22
N SER A 178 3.91 12.59 5.17
CA SER A 178 3.50 13.41 6.30
C SER A 178 2.03 13.18 6.67
N ASP A 179 1.15 13.02 5.67
CA ASP A 179 -0.27 12.76 5.91
C ASP A 179 -0.49 11.34 6.45
N SER A 180 -1.38 11.22 7.43
CA SER A 180 -1.59 9.99 8.20
C SER A 180 -2.76 9.13 7.68
N GLU A 181 -3.67 9.74 6.94
CA GLU A 181 -4.92 9.15 6.45
C GLU A 181 -4.63 8.17 5.32
N ARG A 182 -5.27 7.00 5.36
CA ARG A 182 -5.13 5.91 4.37
C ARG A 182 -6.45 5.15 4.26
N GLY A 183 -6.73 4.57 3.10
CA GLY A 183 -7.98 3.87 2.84
C GLY A 183 -9.17 4.82 2.72
N TYR A 184 -10.36 4.32 2.99
CA TYR A 184 -11.59 5.10 2.89
C TYR A 184 -11.66 6.24 3.93
N ILE A 185 -11.92 7.46 3.47
CA ILE A 185 -12.11 8.64 4.34
C ILE A 185 -13.46 9.35 4.14
N GLY A 186 -14.23 8.94 3.14
CA GLY A 186 -15.46 9.62 2.75
C GLY A 186 -15.87 9.33 1.32
N TYR A 187 -16.85 10.08 0.82
CA TYR A 187 -17.42 9.86 -0.51
C TYR A 187 -17.89 11.16 -1.15
N ILE A 188 -18.01 11.13 -2.48
CA ILE A 188 -18.65 12.15 -3.30
C ILE A 188 -19.95 11.54 -3.84
N LYS A 189 -21.09 12.11 -3.47
CA LYS A 189 -22.37 11.77 -4.09
C LYS A 189 -22.65 12.71 -5.24
N LYS A 190 -22.81 12.14 -6.42
CA LYS A 190 -23.18 12.82 -7.66
C LYS A 190 -24.67 13.12 -7.66
N GLU A 191 -25.02 14.38 -7.86
CA GLU A 191 -26.38 14.85 -8.07
C GLU A 191 -26.40 15.75 -9.32
N TYR A 192 -27.58 16.15 -9.78
CA TYR A 192 -27.77 16.83 -11.06
C TYR A 192 -26.90 18.10 -11.21
N ASP A 193 -27.04 19.07 -10.29
CA ASP A 193 -26.37 20.38 -10.35
C ASP A 193 -25.27 20.55 -9.28
N TRP A 194 -24.98 19.51 -8.51
CA TRP A 194 -24.11 19.62 -7.35
C TRP A 194 -23.47 18.29 -6.97
N LEU A 195 -22.38 18.39 -6.22
CA LEU A 195 -21.74 17.25 -5.58
C LEU A 195 -21.89 17.38 -4.07
N LEU A 196 -22.40 16.33 -3.43
CA LEU A 196 -22.28 16.18 -1.98
C LEU A 196 -20.92 15.60 -1.66
N VAL A 197 -20.08 16.29 -0.92
CA VAL A 197 -18.82 15.75 -0.42
C VAL A 197 -19.00 15.45 1.06
N SER A 198 -18.78 14.19 1.45
CA SER A 198 -18.79 13.75 2.85
C SER A 198 -17.41 13.28 3.25
N ILE A 199 -16.81 13.88 4.28
CA ILE A 199 -15.53 13.49 4.87
C ILE A 199 -15.70 13.42 6.38
N ASN A 200 -15.35 12.29 7.01
CA ASN A 200 -15.41 12.12 8.48
C ASN A 200 -16.74 12.60 9.10
N ASN A 201 -17.88 12.26 8.48
CA ASN A 201 -19.25 12.67 8.86
C ASN A 201 -19.58 14.17 8.67
N ASN A 202 -18.66 14.99 8.20
CA ASN A 202 -18.95 16.36 7.77
C ASN A 202 -19.39 16.35 6.31
N ILE A 203 -20.45 17.10 6.01
CA ILE A 203 -21.03 17.18 4.66
C ILE A 203 -20.99 18.62 4.17
N GLN A 204 -20.51 18.83 2.95
CA GLN A 204 -20.61 20.09 2.24
C GLN A 204 -20.96 19.84 0.77
N ILE A 205 -21.37 20.91 0.08
CA ILE A 205 -21.87 20.87 -1.28
C ILE A 205 -20.97 21.70 -2.20
N ILE A 206 -20.62 21.14 -3.35
CA ILE A 206 -20.00 21.87 -4.45
C ILE A 206 -21.09 22.14 -5.49
N ASN A 207 -21.30 23.41 -5.83
CA ASN A 207 -22.28 23.81 -6.83
C ASN A 207 -21.65 23.77 -8.23
N LEU A 208 -22.27 23.02 -9.15
CA LEU A 208 -21.80 22.86 -10.53
C LEU A 208 -22.58 23.71 -11.54
N LYS A 209 -23.59 24.50 -11.12
CA LYS A 209 -24.47 25.28 -12.04
C LYS A 209 -23.75 26.24 -12.97
N ASN A 210 -22.55 26.69 -12.58
CA ASN A 210 -21.74 27.60 -13.39
C ASN A 210 -20.83 26.85 -14.39
N LEU A 211 -20.89 25.52 -14.41
CA LEU A 211 -20.19 24.66 -15.35
C LEU A 211 -21.17 24.19 -16.42
N ASP A 212 -20.74 24.20 -17.67
CA ASP A 212 -21.53 23.67 -18.77
C ASP A 212 -21.37 22.14 -18.75
N LEU A 213 -22.21 21.45 -17.99
CA LEU A 213 -22.17 20.00 -17.81
C LEU A 213 -23.54 19.38 -18.10
N SER A 214 -23.55 18.27 -18.82
CA SER A 214 -24.74 17.44 -19.01
C SER A 214 -25.14 16.72 -17.72
N GLU A 215 -26.40 16.30 -17.61
CA GLU A 215 -26.94 15.56 -16.45
C GLU A 215 -26.16 14.26 -16.16
N ASN A 216 -25.63 13.63 -17.20
CA ASN A 216 -24.93 12.35 -17.16
C ASN A 216 -23.41 12.49 -17.07
N TYR A 217 -22.93 13.57 -16.48
CA TYR A 217 -21.49 13.76 -16.23
C TYR A 217 -20.91 12.65 -15.34
N ASN A 218 -19.60 12.49 -15.45
CA ASN A 218 -18.79 11.52 -14.73
C ASN A 218 -17.76 12.24 -13.86
N VAL A 219 -17.34 11.55 -12.80
CA VAL A 219 -16.35 12.05 -11.84
C VAL A 219 -15.22 11.02 -11.72
N LYS A 220 -13.98 11.48 -11.79
CA LYS A 220 -12.78 10.64 -11.59
C LYS A 220 -11.85 11.28 -10.57
N VAL A 221 -11.64 10.56 -9.47
CA VAL A 221 -10.72 10.95 -8.40
C VAL A 221 -9.31 10.43 -8.75
N GLY A 222 -8.33 11.30 -8.59
CA GLY A 222 -6.90 10.99 -8.71
C GLY A 222 -6.13 11.52 -7.50
N TRP A 223 -4.89 11.08 -7.37
CA TRP A 223 -4.05 11.43 -6.24
C TRP A 223 -2.66 11.85 -6.67
N GLN A 224 -2.14 12.92 -6.08
CA GLN A 224 -0.77 13.36 -6.25
C GLN A 224 -0.05 13.35 -4.89
N LEU A 225 1.02 12.58 -4.78
CA LEU A 225 1.93 12.64 -3.63
C LEU A 225 3.16 13.48 -4.01
N ARG A 226 3.36 14.62 -3.35
CA ARG A 226 4.51 15.52 -3.56
C ARG A 226 5.08 15.95 -2.21
N LYS A 227 6.39 15.75 -2.01
CA LYS A 227 7.13 16.17 -0.81
C LYS A 227 6.44 15.78 0.52
N GLY A 228 5.89 14.58 0.57
CA GLY A 228 5.22 13.99 1.72
C GLY A 228 3.73 14.32 1.86
N ASN A 229 3.16 15.13 0.97
CA ASN A 229 1.77 15.59 1.08
C ASN A 229 0.92 15.11 -0.12
N TRP A 230 -0.24 14.58 0.19
CA TRP A 230 -1.27 14.18 -0.75
C TRP A 230 -2.12 15.36 -1.18
N HIS A 231 -2.38 15.41 -2.48
CA HIS A 231 -3.37 16.26 -3.09
C HIS A 231 -4.39 15.37 -3.80
N VAL A 232 -5.66 15.69 -3.59
CA VAL A 232 -6.77 15.09 -4.33
C VAL A 232 -6.93 15.87 -5.62
N LEU A 233 -7.07 15.13 -6.71
CA LEU A 233 -7.38 15.65 -8.04
C LEU A 233 -8.76 15.15 -8.42
N LEU A 234 -9.62 16.04 -8.89
CA LEU A 234 -10.97 15.70 -9.33
C LEU A 234 -11.11 16.08 -10.79
N ALA A 235 -11.41 15.10 -11.66
CA ALA A 235 -11.82 15.36 -13.02
C ALA A 235 -13.35 15.18 -13.11
N ILE A 236 -14.06 16.24 -13.46
CA ILE A 236 -15.51 16.22 -13.75
C ILE A 236 -15.67 16.42 -15.25
N TYR A 237 -16.37 15.52 -15.92
CA TYR A 237 -16.46 15.56 -17.38
C TYR A 237 -17.76 14.96 -17.92
N ASP A 238 -18.14 15.42 -19.09
CA ASP A 238 -19.11 14.75 -19.95
C ASP A 238 -18.51 14.53 -21.35
N SER A 239 -19.34 14.26 -22.36
CA SER A 239 -18.84 14.04 -23.71
C SER A 239 -18.17 15.28 -24.35
N GLN A 240 -18.49 16.50 -23.91
CA GLN A 240 -18.05 17.76 -24.54
C GLN A 240 -17.18 18.63 -23.63
N HIS A 241 -17.23 18.42 -22.32
CA HIS A 241 -16.61 19.29 -21.32
C HIS A 241 -15.76 18.49 -20.34
N LEU A 242 -14.65 19.09 -19.91
CA LEU A 242 -13.75 18.56 -18.90
C LEU A 242 -13.30 19.69 -17.97
N TYR A 243 -13.45 19.47 -16.67
CA TYR A 243 -13.00 20.35 -15.61
C TYR A 243 -12.11 19.58 -14.64
N ILE A 244 -11.02 20.19 -14.20
CA ILE A 244 -10.08 19.60 -13.25
C ILE A 244 -10.03 20.49 -12.00
N PHE A 245 -10.13 19.89 -10.82
CA PHE A 245 -10.03 20.56 -9.53
C PHE A 245 -8.95 19.88 -8.69
N LYS A 246 -8.41 20.61 -7.71
CA LYS A 246 -7.33 20.12 -6.85
C LYS A 246 -7.44 20.72 -5.47
N THR A 247 -7.24 19.91 -4.43
CA THR A 247 -7.06 20.38 -3.05
C THR A 247 -6.10 19.48 -2.28
N ARG A 248 -5.66 19.89 -1.09
CA ARG A 248 -4.80 19.08 -0.21
C ARG A 248 -5.64 18.11 0.62
N LEU A 249 -5.10 16.92 0.89
CA LEU A 249 -5.74 15.97 1.80
C LEU A 249 -5.88 16.55 3.22
N SER A 250 -4.88 17.29 3.68
CA SER A 250 -4.92 17.99 4.97
C SER A 250 -6.04 19.03 5.05
N ASP A 251 -6.36 19.69 3.93
CA ASP A 251 -7.46 20.66 3.86
C ASP A 251 -8.81 19.91 3.86
N LEU A 252 -8.95 18.81 3.12
CA LEU A 252 -10.18 17.99 3.15
C LEU A 252 -10.53 17.47 4.54
N THR A 253 -9.52 17.14 5.35
CA THR A 253 -9.70 16.51 6.67
C THR A 253 -9.77 17.54 7.80
N ASN A 254 -8.99 18.62 7.74
CA ASN A 254 -8.84 19.58 8.84
C ASN A 254 -9.34 20.99 8.52
N ASN A 255 -9.55 21.35 7.24
CA ASN A 255 -10.02 22.67 6.81
C ASN A 255 -11.03 22.55 5.68
N PHE A 256 -12.14 21.86 5.96
CA PHE A 256 -13.03 21.37 4.92
C PHE A 256 -13.63 22.48 4.06
N SER A 257 -13.97 23.65 4.64
CA SER A 257 -14.49 24.79 3.88
C SER A 257 -13.50 25.32 2.83
N LYS A 258 -12.20 25.33 3.13
CA LYS A 258 -11.18 25.70 2.14
C LYS A 258 -11.09 24.64 1.04
N ALA A 259 -11.13 23.37 1.40
CA ALA A 259 -11.12 22.29 0.40
C ALA A 259 -12.32 22.37 -0.55
N ILE A 260 -13.50 22.74 -0.04
CA ILE A 260 -14.70 22.92 -0.88
C ILE A 260 -14.57 24.12 -1.81
N LEU A 261 -13.95 25.23 -1.35
CA LEU A 261 -13.65 26.38 -2.22
C LEU A 261 -12.68 25.99 -3.35
N ASP A 262 -11.60 25.27 -3.02
CA ASP A 262 -10.65 24.74 -3.99
C ASP A 262 -11.34 23.81 -5.01
N LEU A 263 -12.21 22.92 -4.53
CA LEU A 263 -12.97 21.97 -5.36
C LEU A 263 -14.17 22.60 -6.10
N SER A 264 -14.46 23.88 -5.85
CA SER A 264 -15.46 24.66 -6.59
C SER A 264 -14.83 25.54 -7.68
N THR A 265 -13.50 25.63 -7.73
CA THR A 265 -12.78 26.53 -8.65
C THR A 265 -11.96 25.70 -9.65
N PRO A 266 -12.39 25.57 -10.91
CA PRO A 266 -11.71 24.70 -11.86
C PRO A 266 -10.34 25.28 -12.24
N CYS A 267 -9.35 24.40 -12.37
CA CYS A 267 -8.06 24.72 -12.96
C CYS A 267 -8.26 25.10 -14.44
N LYS A 268 -7.49 26.08 -14.92
CA LYS A 268 -7.54 26.51 -16.32
C LYS A 268 -7.01 25.39 -17.23
N ILE A 269 -7.77 25.05 -18.27
CA ILE A 269 -7.37 24.10 -19.32
C ILE A 269 -7.33 24.84 -20.66
N ILE A 270 -6.26 24.66 -21.44
CA ILE A 270 -6.14 25.17 -22.80
C ILE A 270 -6.43 24.04 -23.78
N ASN A 271 -7.31 24.32 -24.75
CA ASN A 271 -7.76 23.38 -25.79
C ASN A 271 -8.47 22.16 -25.19
N THR A 272 -9.56 22.38 -24.45
CA THR A 272 -10.34 21.33 -23.79
C THR A 272 -10.71 20.20 -24.78
N PRO A 273 -10.52 18.93 -24.39
CA PRO A 273 -10.95 17.77 -25.20
C PRO A 273 -12.45 17.79 -25.46
N LYS A 274 -12.86 17.23 -26.60
CA LYS A 274 -14.26 17.01 -26.98
C LYS A 274 -14.47 15.57 -27.40
N ASP A 275 -15.72 15.15 -27.48
CA ASP A 275 -16.15 13.79 -27.82
C ASP A 275 -15.51 12.72 -26.94
N ILE A 276 -15.41 13.01 -25.63
CA ILE A 276 -14.75 12.19 -24.62
C ILE A 276 -15.53 10.88 -24.42
N ALA A 277 -14.87 9.75 -24.65
CA ALA A 277 -15.41 8.42 -24.37
C ALA A 277 -14.92 7.86 -23.03
N ALA A 278 -13.63 8.05 -22.70
CA ALA A 278 -13.07 7.56 -21.45
C ALA A 278 -11.85 8.39 -21.02
N LEU A 279 -11.57 8.40 -19.73
CA LEU A 279 -10.36 9.02 -19.19
C LEU A 279 -9.85 8.30 -17.94
N SER A 280 -8.56 8.46 -17.67
CA SER A 280 -7.90 7.98 -16.45
C SER A 280 -6.78 8.91 -16.03
N TRP A 281 -6.58 9.06 -14.73
CA TRP A 281 -5.35 9.62 -14.18
C TRP A 281 -4.20 8.63 -14.38
N TYR A 282 -3.01 9.13 -14.66
CA TYR A 282 -1.82 8.31 -14.79
C TYR A 282 -0.52 9.11 -14.63
N TYR A 283 0.59 8.43 -14.38
CA TYR A 283 1.91 9.07 -14.34
C TYR A 283 2.64 8.83 -15.66
N GLN A 284 2.97 9.90 -16.37
CA GLN A 284 3.78 9.82 -17.59
C GLN A 284 5.24 9.49 -17.31
N LEU A 285 5.75 9.99 -16.18
CA LEU A 285 7.13 9.89 -15.72
C LEU A 285 7.17 9.60 -14.21
N ASP A 286 8.31 9.12 -13.74
CA ASP A 286 8.47 8.70 -12.33
C ASP A 286 8.39 9.85 -11.31
N GLU A 287 8.72 11.07 -11.73
CA GLU A 287 8.96 12.24 -10.88
C GLU A 287 8.08 13.42 -11.26
N THR A 288 6.84 13.14 -11.65
CA THR A 288 5.89 14.18 -12.05
C THR A 288 4.60 14.06 -11.25
N GLN A 289 3.79 15.10 -11.35
CA GLN A 289 2.38 14.98 -11.00
C GLN A 289 1.66 14.10 -12.04
N PRO A 290 0.53 13.50 -11.68
CA PRO A 290 -0.23 12.72 -12.65
C PRO A 290 -0.83 13.63 -13.72
N SER A 291 -0.91 13.10 -14.93
CA SER A 291 -1.60 13.66 -16.09
C SER A 291 -2.93 12.93 -16.27
N LEU A 292 -3.82 13.52 -17.07
CA LEU A 292 -5.04 12.84 -17.50
C LEU A 292 -4.87 12.31 -18.92
N VAL A 293 -5.01 11.01 -19.12
CA VAL A 293 -5.21 10.48 -20.48
C VAL A 293 -6.69 10.60 -20.80
N VAL A 294 -7.01 11.18 -21.96
CA VAL A 294 -8.36 11.36 -22.47
C VAL A 294 -8.47 10.68 -23.82
N LEU A 295 -9.45 9.80 -23.95
CA LEU A 295 -9.80 9.13 -25.19
C LEU A 295 -11.01 9.84 -25.80
N SER A 296 -10.78 10.49 -26.91
CA SER A 296 -11.81 11.18 -27.69
C SER A 296 -12.13 10.41 -28.96
N THR A 297 -13.35 10.53 -29.43
CA THR A 297 -13.83 9.80 -30.60
C THR A 297 -14.01 10.73 -31.78
N ARG A 298 -13.67 10.26 -32.98
CA ARG A 298 -13.87 11.02 -34.22
C ARG A 298 -14.38 10.08 -35.29
N ARG A 299 -15.44 10.45 -36.00
CA ARG A 299 -15.88 9.74 -37.21
C ARG A 299 -15.49 10.51 -38.45
N ASP A 300 -15.02 9.80 -39.46
CA ASP A 300 -14.82 10.37 -40.79
C ASP A 300 -16.13 10.34 -41.61
N SER A 301 -16.07 10.88 -42.84
CA SER A 301 -17.22 10.92 -43.75
C SER A 301 -17.70 9.54 -44.21
N SER A 302 -16.88 8.49 -44.07
CA SER A 302 -17.26 7.10 -44.35
C SER A 302 -17.95 6.41 -43.18
N GLY A 303 -18.04 7.08 -42.03
CA GLY A 303 -18.56 6.52 -40.78
C GLY A 303 -17.54 5.74 -39.96
N SER A 304 -16.30 5.60 -40.46
CA SER A 304 -15.21 4.93 -39.76
C SER A 304 -14.80 5.73 -38.53
N MET A 305 -14.68 5.05 -37.40
CA MET A 305 -14.37 5.65 -36.11
C MET A 305 -12.86 5.58 -35.83
N SER A 306 -12.28 6.69 -35.38
CA SER A 306 -10.94 6.76 -34.82
C SER A 306 -11.00 7.22 -33.37
N ILE A 307 -10.08 6.71 -32.55
CA ILE A 307 -9.86 7.13 -31.17
C ILE A 307 -8.64 8.01 -31.12
N ILE A 308 -8.80 9.26 -30.68
CA ILE A 308 -7.73 10.21 -30.44
C ILE A 308 -7.29 10.05 -28.99
N VAL A 309 -6.02 9.71 -28.79
CA VAL A 309 -5.41 9.63 -27.46
C VAL A 309 -4.76 10.97 -27.16
N GLN A 310 -5.27 11.64 -26.13
CA GLN A 310 -4.81 12.96 -25.71
C GLN A 310 -4.29 12.90 -24.28
N ASP A 311 -3.30 13.73 -24.00
CA ASP A 311 -2.83 13.97 -22.65
C ASP A 311 -3.15 15.39 -22.21
N VAL A 312 -3.67 15.50 -20.99
CA VAL A 312 -3.92 16.76 -20.29
C VAL A 312 -2.85 16.87 -19.21
N GLU A 313 -1.83 17.68 -19.48
CA GLU A 313 -0.62 17.83 -18.66
C GLU A 313 -0.65 19.17 -17.93
N TYR A 314 -0.25 19.21 -16.66
CA TYR A 314 -0.16 20.47 -15.91
C TYR A 314 1.21 21.12 -16.12
N ASP A 315 1.17 22.33 -16.67
CA ASP A 315 2.31 23.21 -16.82
C ASP A 315 2.47 24.05 -15.54
N GLU A 316 3.45 23.69 -14.70
CA GLU A 316 3.74 24.40 -13.45
C GLU A 316 4.11 25.86 -13.69
N SER A 317 4.80 26.18 -14.78
CA SER A 317 5.28 27.54 -15.09
C SER A 317 4.13 28.50 -15.36
N ASN A 318 3.08 28.02 -16.03
CA ASN A 318 1.91 28.83 -16.39
C ASN A 318 0.67 28.52 -15.54
N SER A 319 0.78 27.64 -14.54
CA SER A 319 -0.29 27.23 -13.64
C SER A 319 -1.58 26.80 -14.36
N ARG A 320 -1.45 26.00 -15.42
CA ARG A 320 -2.57 25.61 -16.28
C ARG A 320 -2.36 24.22 -16.88
N TYR A 321 -3.45 23.57 -17.27
CA TYR A 321 -3.38 22.34 -18.05
C TYR A 321 -3.32 22.63 -19.55
N THR A 322 -2.54 21.84 -20.28
CA THR A 322 -2.42 21.87 -21.73
C THR A 322 -2.77 20.51 -22.31
N VAL A 323 -3.45 20.51 -23.46
CA VAL A 323 -3.84 19.28 -24.14
C VAL A 323 -2.89 19.00 -25.31
N LEU A 324 -2.36 17.78 -25.35
CA LEU A 324 -1.46 17.29 -26.39
C LEU A 324 -2.01 16.01 -27.00
N ILE A 325 -2.21 15.99 -28.33
CA ILE A 325 -2.54 14.76 -29.05
C ILE A 325 -1.29 13.87 -29.09
N LYS A 326 -1.41 12.65 -28.55
CA LYS A 326 -0.31 11.68 -28.54
C LYS A 326 -0.42 10.67 -29.68
N ASP A 327 -1.61 10.17 -29.96
CA ASP A 327 -1.83 9.11 -30.95
C ASP A 327 -3.25 9.15 -31.53
N ILE A 328 -3.45 8.49 -32.66
CA ILE A 328 -4.75 8.27 -33.30
C ILE A 328 -4.83 6.80 -33.69
N ILE A 329 -5.85 6.11 -33.19
CA ILE A 329 -6.06 4.67 -33.38
C ILE A 329 -7.31 4.47 -34.23
N ASN A 330 -7.22 3.63 -35.26
CA ASN A 330 -8.40 3.23 -36.01
C ASN A 330 -9.18 2.17 -35.22
N ALA A 331 -10.47 2.45 -34.99
CA ALA A 331 -11.36 1.54 -34.31
C ALA A 331 -11.97 0.56 -35.31
N ASN A 332 -12.35 -0.62 -34.82
CA ASN A 332 -13.08 -1.60 -35.62
C ASN A 332 -14.58 -1.22 -35.70
N GLU A 333 -15.31 -1.79 -36.66
CA GLU A 333 -16.75 -1.51 -36.87
C GLU A 333 -17.63 -1.74 -35.63
N GLU A 334 -17.28 -2.71 -34.78
CA GLU A 334 -18.00 -3.03 -33.54
C GLU A 334 -17.71 -2.04 -32.38
N THR A 335 -16.85 -1.04 -32.58
CA THR A 335 -16.45 -0.08 -31.52
C THR A 335 -17.49 1.04 -31.36
N ASN A 336 -17.82 1.35 -30.11
CA ASN A 336 -18.69 2.45 -29.73
C ASN A 336 -18.24 3.05 -28.38
N ASN A 337 -18.87 4.14 -27.94
CA ASN A 337 -18.45 4.82 -26.71
C ASN A 337 -18.61 3.96 -25.45
N SER A 338 -19.49 2.96 -25.45
CA SER A 338 -19.71 2.05 -24.31
C SER A 338 -18.71 0.90 -24.20
N ASN A 339 -17.85 0.68 -25.21
CA ASN A 339 -16.81 -0.36 -25.18
C ASN A 339 -15.39 0.20 -25.30
N ILE A 340 -15.22 1.45 -24.85
CA ILE A 340 -13.93 2.12 -24.74
C ILE A 340 -13.59 2.32 -23.26
N TYR A 341 -12.49 1.73 -22.83
CA TYR A 341 -12.01 1.84 -21.46
C TYR A 341 -10.51 2.15 -21.43
N VAL A 342 -10.07 2.91 -20.43
CA VAL A 342 -8.66 3.17 -20.18
C VAL A 342 -8.35 2.94 -18.71
N GLN A 343 -7.26 2.23 -18.44
CA GLN A 343 -6.79 1.94 -17.09
C GLN A 343 -5.29 2.19 -17.00
N ALA A 344 -4.90 3.00 -16.02
CA ALA A 344 -3.52 3.18 -15.64
C ALA A 344 -3.14 2.12 -14.60
N LEU A 345 -1.97 1.50 -14.78
CA LEU A 345 -1.45 0.48 -13.88
C LEU A 345 -0.23 0.99 -13.11
N ASP A 346 -0.12 0.55 -11.85
CA ASP A 346 1.05 0.74 -10.99
C ASP A 346 1.41 -0.59 -10.30
N PRO A 347 2.03 -1.54 -11.03
CA PRO A 347 2.34 -2.87 -10.48
C PRO A 347 3.35 -2.84 -9.32
N SER A 348 4.18 -1.80 -9.24
CA SER A 348 5.14 -1.58 -8.15
C SER A 348 4.54 -0.84 -6.96
N ARG A 349 3.38 -0.18 -7.12
CA ARG A 349 2.67 0.58 -6.08
C ARG A 349 3.51 1.75 -5.57
N THR A 350 4.31 2.33 -6.46
CA THR A 350 5.27 3.40 -6.16
C THR A 350 4.81 4.73 -6.74
N LEU A 351 3.65 4.75 -7.40
CA LEU A 351 3.14 5.85 -8.22
C LEU A 351 4.10 6.25 -9.34
N SER A 352 4.94 5.32 -9.77
CA SER A 352 5.89 5.51 -10.87
C SER A 352 5.18 5.65 -12.20
N LYS A 353 5.94 5.88 -13.27
CA LYS A 353 5.42 5.87 -14.63
C LYS A 353 4.46 4.68 -14.83
N SER A 354 3.24 5.01 -15.22
CA SER A 354 2.15 4.05 -15.33
C SER A 354 2.18 3.37 -16.70
N LEU A 355 1.81 2.09 -16.73
CA LEU A 355 1.41 1.43 -17.97
C LEU A 355 -0.04 1.79 -18.26
N LEU A 356 -0.37 2.17 -19.49
CA LEU A 356 -1.75 2.44 -19.88
C LEU A 356 -2.29 1.30 -20.72
N TYR A 357 -3.41 0.73 -20.28
CA TYR A 357 -4.15 -0.29 -21.00
C TYR A 357 -5.43 0.33 -21.52
N LEU A 358 -5.55 0.39 -22.84
CA LEU A 358 -6.73 0.87 -23.54
C LEU A 358 -7.47 -0.34 -24.11
N PHE A 359 -8.74 -0.48 -23.77
CA PHE A 359 -9.64 -1.46 -24.35
C PHE A 359 -10.54 -0.73 -25.34
N ILE A 360 -10.49 -1.12 -26.61
CA ILE A 360 -11.21 -0.48 -27.70
C ILE A 360 -11.92 -1.59 -28.48
N GLY A 361 -13.22 -1.78 -28.19
CA GLY A 361 -13.98 -2.89 -28.75
C GLY A 361 -13.39 -4.24 -28.31
N ASN A 362 -12.84 -5.01 -29.26
CA ASN A 362 -12.18 -6.30 -29.00
C ASN A 362 -10.65 -6.21 -28.89
N LYS A 363 -10.06 -5.01 -28.89
CA LYS A 363 -8.61 -4.82 -28.85
C LYS A 363 -8.15 -4.32 -27.50
N LEU A 364 -7.01 -4.84 -27.05
CA LEU A 364 -6.19 -4.26 -25.99
C LEU A 364 -4.98 -3.56 -26.62
N ILE A 365 -4.79 -2.29 -26.30
CA ILE A 365 -3.61 -1.51 -26.67
C ILE A 365 -2.87 -1.11 -25.40
N VAL A 366 -1.60 -1.49 -25.34
CA VAL A 366 -0.73 -1.23 -24.19
C VAL A 366 0.30 -0.17 -24.55
N TYR A 367 0.38 0.87 -23.73
CA TYR A 367 1.42 1.92 -23.80
C TYR A 367 2.30 1.94 -22.55
N GLY A 368 3.39 2.71 -22.63
CA GLY A 368 4.32 2.93 -21.51
C GLY A 368 5.38 1.84 -21.37
N LEU A 369 5.59 1.02 -22.40
CA LEU A 369 6.53 -0.10 -22.39
C LEU A 369 8.00 0.36 -22.35
N ASP A 370 8.30 1.47 -23.01
CA ASP A 370 9.62 2.09 -23.01
C ASP A 370 9.54 3.56 -22.54
N ASN A 371 10.69 4.23 -22.44
CA ASN A 371 10.79 5.66 -22.13
C ASN A 371 10.01 6.57 -23.10
N SER A 372 9.66 6.07 -24.30
CA SER A 372 8.84 6.79 -25.27
C SER A 372 7.44 6.17 -25.42
N PHE A 373 6.41 6.97 -25.13
CA PHE A 373 5.00 6.59 -25.27
C PHE A 373 4.56 6.40 -26.74
N LYS A 374 5.16 7.12 -27.70
CA LYS A 374 4.75 7.08 -29.13
C LYS A 374 5.23 5.82 -29.88
N ALA A 375 6.42 5.31 -29.55
CA ALA A 375 7.06 4.24 -30.32
C ALA A 375 6.76 2.82 -29.80
N SER A 376 6.27 2.70 -28.57
CA SER A 376 6.27 1.43 -27.82
C SER A 376 4.87 0.89 -27.53
N LYS A 377 3.91 1.04 -28.45
CA LYS A 377 2.58 0.44 -28.26
C LYS A 377 2.52 -1.01 -28.73
N LYS A 378 1.76 -1.86 -28.01
CA LYS A 378 1.43 -3.22 -28.44
C LYS A 378 -0.08 -3.37 -28.52
N GLU A 379 -0.54 -3.87 -29.67
CA GLU A 379 -1.94 -4.19 -29.91
C GLU A 379 -2.13 -5.70 -29.84
N VAL A 380 -3.19 -6.10 -29.16
CA VAL A 380 -3.55 -7.47 -28.83
C VAL A 380 -5.04 -7.66 -29.12
N ASP A 381 -5.39 -8.69 -29.87
CA ASP A 381 -6.78 -9.06 -30.11
C ASP A 381 -7.29 -9.95 -28.96
N LEU A 382 -8.42 -9.56 -28.36
CA LEU A 382 -9.10 -10.33 -27.33
C LEU A 382 -10.08 -11.34 -27.93
N GLY A 383 -10.41 -11.22 -29.22
CA GLY A 383 -11.37 -12.06 -29.94
C GLY A 383 -12.84 -11.81 -29.57
N LYS A 384 -13.11 -11.04 -28.52
CA LYS A 384 -14.45 -10.63 -28.07
C LYS A 384 -14.46 -9.17 -27.64
N VAL A 385 -15.56 -8.49 -27.95
CA VAL A 385 -15.80 -7.10 -27.52
C VAL A 385 -15.91 -7.04 -26.01
N VAL A 386 -15.23 -6.06 -25.43
CA VAL A 386 -15.28 -5.76 -24.01
C VAL A 386 -16.51 -4.90 -23.71
N GLU A 387 -17.54 -5.49 -23.10
CA GLU A 387 -18.78 -4.78 -22.79
C GLU A 387 -18.74 -4.02 -21.45
N ASN A 388 -17.95 -4.50 -20.48
CA ASN A 388 -17.80 -3.90 -19.15
C ASN A 388 -16.34 -3.58 -18.85
N PRO A 389 -16.04 -2.64 -17.93
CA PRO A 389 -14.67 -2.32 -17.53
C PRO A 389 -13.89 -3.58 -17.13
N PRO A 390 -12.78 -3.92 -17.82
CA PRO A 390 -11.98 -5.09 -17.46
C PRO A 390 -11.33 -4.96 -16.10
N ILE A 391 -10.93 -6.08 -15.51
CA ILE A 391 -10.17 -6.09 -14.25
C ILE A 391 -8.80 -6.67 -14.52
N ILE A 392 -7.76 -5.92 -14.18
CA ILE A 392 -6.38 -6.31 -14.43
C ILE A 392 -5.75 -6.76 -13.12
N VAL A 393 -5.35 -8.02 -13.06
CA VAL A 393 -4.83 -8.67 -11.86
C VAL A 393 -3.41 -9.16 -12.12
N ARG A 394 -2.49 -8.86 -11.23
CA ARG A 394 -1.13 -9.41 -11.29
C ARG A 394 -1.16 -10.91 -11.01
N LYS A 395 -0.69 -11.73 -11.94
CA LYS A 395 -0.39 -13.15 -11.64
C LYS A 395 0.98 -13.26 -10.97
N ASN A 396 1.98 -12.67 -11.61
CA ASN A 396 3.37 -12.64 -11.16
C ASN A 396 4.09 -11.43 -11.77
N GLN A 397 5.42 -11.40 -11.73
CA GLN A 397 6.20 -10.28 -12.29
C GLN A 397 6.16 -10.16 -13.83
N TYR A 398 5.80 -11.23 -14.54
CA TYR A 398 5.87 -11.29 -16.00
C TYR A 398 4.50 -11.35 -16.68
N SER A 399 3.42 -11.52 -15.92
CA SER A 399 2.10 -11.75 -16.49
C SER A 399 0.98 -11.22 -15.62
N ASN A 400 -0.07 -10.78 -16.30
CA ASN A 400 -1.32 -10.30 -15.72
C ASN A 400 -2.47 -11.19 -16.20
N TYR A 401 -3.45 -11.41 -15.34
CA TYR A 401 -4.78 -11.81 -15.76
C TYR A 401 -5.57 -10.57 -16.18
N ILE A 402 -6.35 -10.71 -17.24
CA ILE A 402 -7.36 -9.72 -17.64
C ILE A 402 -8.71 -10.43 -17.57
N LEU A 403 -9.58 -9.93 -16.72
CA LEU A 403 -10.95 -10.43 -16.57
C LEU A 403 -11.87 -9.50 -17.37
N ALA A 404 -12.52 -10.02 -18.40
CA ALA A 404 -13.58 -9.33 -19.12
C ALA A 404 -14.87 -10.13 -18.98
N TYR A 405 -16.00 -9.48 -18.79
CA TYR A 405 -17.26 -10.17 -18.57
C TYR A 405 -18.40 -9.52 -19.34
N ASN A 406 -19.36 -10.34 -19.74
CA ASN A 406 -20.59 -9.93 -20.40
C ASN A 406 -21.71 -10.92 -20.12
N GLY A 407 -22.92 -10.39 -19.92
CA GLY A 407 -24.09 -11.22 -19.67
C GLY A 407 -23.86 -12.23 -18.55
N ASP A 408 -23.91 -13.52 -18.91
CA ASP A 408 -23.82 -14.67 -18.00
C ASP A 408 -22.42 -15.31 -17.93
N HIS A 409 -21.38 -14.70 -18.51
CA HIS A 409 -20.06 -15.31 -18.54
C HIS A 409 -18.92 -14.29 -18.37
N TYR A 410 -17.77 -14.80 -17.96
CA TYR A 410 -16.53 -14.04 -17.96
C TYR A 410 -15.38 -14.84 -18.60
N TYR A 411 -14.47 -14.08 -19.18
CA TYR A 411 -13.25 -14.52 -19.84
C TYR A 411 -12.06 -14.18 -18.94
N GLN A 412 -11.26 -15.19 -18.60
CA GLN A 412 -9.98 -14.99 -17.94
C GLN A 412 -8.86 -15.11 -18.97
N TYR A 413 -8.31 -13.99 -19.41
CA TYR A 413 -7.14 -13.96 -20.27
C TYR A 413 -5.86 -13.99 -19.45
N LEU A 414 -4.84 -14.69 -19.92
CA LEU A 414 -3.46 -14.58 -19.43
C LEU A 414 -2.66 -13.76 -20.45
N TYR A 415 -2.26 -12.56 -20.04
CA TYR A 415 -1.44 -11.66 -20.82
C TYR A 415 0.01 -11.72 -20.34
N THR A 416 0.93 -11.98 -21.26
CA THR A 416 2.37 -11.87 -20.99
C THR A 416 2.80 -10.42 -21.19
N ASN A 417 3.26 -9.79 -20.11
CA ASN A 417 3.55 -8.36 -20.08
C ASN A 417 4.51 -7.96 -21.21
N ASN A 418 4.23 -6.82 -21.85
CA ASN A 418 5.05 -6.21 -22.89
C ASN A 418 5.16 -7.03 -24.20
N THR A 419 4.32 -8.06 -24.36
CA THR A 419 4.27 -8.86 -25.59
C THR A 419 2.93 -8.72 -26.29
N LYS A 420 2.77 -9.35 -27.46
CA LYS A 420 1.46 -9.56 -28.09
C LYS A 420 0.77 -10.85 -27.66
N LEU A 421 1.40 -11.61 -26.75
CA LEU A 421 0.92 -12.93 -26.36
C LEU A 421 -0.18 -12.80 -25.33
N ILE A 422 -1.38 -13.18 -25.73
CA ILE A 422 -2.53 -13.37 -24.87
C ILE A 422 -3.16 -14.72 -25.16
N ARG A 423 -3.69 -15.37 -24.14
CA ARG A 423 -4.50 -16.57 -24.32
C ARG A 423 -5.68 -16.57 -23.37
N VAL A 424 -6.83 -17.04 -23.84
CA VAL A 424 -7.96 -17.35 -22.98
C VAL A 424 -7.59 -18.57 -22.15
N VAL A 425 -7.54 -18.41 -20.83
CA VAL A 425 -7.27 -19.53 -19.91
C VAL A 425 -8.53 -20.36 -19.74
N LYS A 426 -9.66 -19.69 -19.50
CA LYS A 426 -10.96 -20.33 -19.25
C LYS A 426 -12.09 -19.35 -19.54
N ILE A 427 -13.21 -19.89 -19.99
CA ILE A 427 -14.50 -19.20 -20.08
C ILE A 427 -15.38 -19.82 -18.99
N ILE A 428 -15.89 -19.00 -18.08
CA ILE A 428 -16.78 -19.44 -17.00
C ILE A 428 -18.17 -18.89 -17.27
N ARG A 429 -19.17 -19.74 -17.15
CA ARG A 429 -20.57 -19.42 -17.39
C ARG A 429 -21.41 -19.66 -16.15
N TYR A 430 -22.34 -18.74 -15.91
CA TYR A 430 -23.30 -18.73 -14.82
C TYR A 430 -24.73 -18.82 -15.41
N PRO A 431 -25.23 -20.03 -15.71
CA PRO A 431 -26.47 -20.19 -16.44
C PRO A 431 -27.63 -19.46 -15.76
N LYS A 432 -28.37 -18.66 -16.54
CA LYS A 432 -29.54 -17.86 -16.08
C LYS A 432 -29.21 -16.74 -15.09
N GLU A 433 -27.94 -16.45 -14.83
CA GLU A 433 -27.53 -15.36 -13.94
C GLU A 433 -26.65 -14.36 -14.69
N LYS A 434 -27.08 -13.10 -14.72
CA LYS A 434 -26.27 -12.01 -15.28
C LYS A 434 -25.23 -11.57 -14.24
N ILE A 435 -23.96 -11.54 -14.64
CA ILE A 435 -22.88 -10.95 -13.86
C ILE A 435 -23.09 -9.45 -13.82
N GLN A 436 -23.22 -8.92 -12.60
CA GLN A 436 -23.36 -7.48 -12.35
C GLN A 436 -22.00 -6.83 -12.13
N ASN A 437 -21.10 -7.53 -11.42
CA ASN A 437 -19.75 -7.04 -11.17
C ASN A 437 -18.82 -8.22 -10.86
N ILE A 438 -17.52 -8.01 -11.01
CA ILE A 438 -16.48 -8.89 -10.50
C ILE A 438 -15.56 -8.05 -9.62
N ILE A 439 -15.28 -8.51 -8.41
CA ILE A 439 -14.41 -7.81 -7.47
C ILE A 439 -13.27 -8.74 -7.12
N VAL A 440 -12.03 -8.22 -7.17
CA VAL A 440 -10.84 -8.99 -6.80
C VAL A 440 -10.28 -8.43 -5.50
N LYS A 441 -10.41 -9.20 -4.42
CA LYS A 441 -9.85 -8.87 -3.10
C LYS A 441 -9.33 -10.13 -2.43
N TYR A 442 -8.34 -9.96 -1.56
CA TYR A 442 -7.76 -11.05 -0.76
C TYR A 442 -7.21 -12.23 -1.58
N GLY A 443 -6.85 -12.01 -2.85
CA GLY A 443 -6.41 -13.09 -3.74
C GLY A 443 -7.54 -13.94 -4.34
N LEU A 444 -8.79 -13.53 -4.17
CA LEU A 444 -10.00 -14.21 -4.64
C LEU A 444 -10.80 -13.32 -5.59
N LYS A 445 -11.64 -13.93 -6.41
CA LYS A 445 -12.66 -13.27 -7.22
C LYS A 445 -14.01 -13.43 -6.54
N PHE A 446 -14.73 -12.32 -6.42
CA PHE A 446 -16.11 -12.25 -5.97
C PHE A 446 -16.95 -11.88 -7.20
N ILE A 447 -17.62 -12.87 -7.79
CA ILE A 447 -18.48 -12.70 -8.95
C ILE A 447 -19.89 -12.42 -8.41
N VAL A 448 -20.36 -11.19 -8.60
CA VAL A 448 -21.63 -10.73 -8.06
C VAL A 448 -22.70 -10.86 -9.13
N THR A 449 -23.76 -11.62 -8.83
CA THR A 449 -24.99 -11.70 -9.62
C THR A 449 -26.14 -11.10 -8.82
N ARG A 450 -27.33 -11.03 -9.42
CA ARG A 450 -28.52 -10.54 -8.72
C ARG A 450 -28.91 -11.38 -7.50
N MET A 451 -28.59 -12.68 -7.52
CA MET A 451 -29.05 -13.64 -6.51
C MET A 451 -27.93 -14.17 -5.63
N LYS A 452 -26.69 -14.14 -6.12
CA LYS A 452 -25.57 -14.84 -5.48
C LYS A 452 -24.28 -14.06 -5.59
N VAL A 453 -23.43 -14.23 -4.59
CA VAL A 453 -22.00 -13.92 -4.67
C VAL A 453 -21.24 -15.22 -4.73
N TYR A 454 -20.47 -15.34 -5.80
CA TYR A 454 -19.71 -16.51 -6.13
C TYR A 454 -18.23 -16.25 -5.81
N ILE A 455 -17.64 -17.01 -4.88
CA ILE A 455 -16.25 -16.81 -4.45
C ILE A 455 -15.36 -17.88 -5.09
N GLU A 456 -14.39 -17.43 -5.89
CA GLU A 456 -13.53 -18.31 -6.68
C GLU A 456 -12.05 -17.92 -6.59
N ASP A 457 -11.17 -18.91 -6.70
CA ASP A 457 -9.74 -18.68 -6.86
C ASP A 457 -9.36 -18.37 -8.33
N PHE A 458 -8.09 -18.05 -8.60
CA PHE A 458 -7.61 -17.77 -9.97
C PHE A 458 -7.40 -19.02 -10.84
N ASN A 459 -7.52 -20.23 -10.29
CA ASN A 459 -7.68 -21.47 -11.07
C ASN A 459 -9.14 -21.68 -11.50
N ASN A 460 -10.06 -20.83 -11.02
CA ASN A 460 -11.50 -20.91 -11.22
C ASN A 460 -12.10 -22.14 -10.50
N GLU A 461 -11.54 -22.47 -9.34
CA GLU A 461 -12.12 -23.39 -8.39
C GLU A 461 -13.04 -22.63 -7.44
N ARG A 462 -14.19 -23.23 -7.17
CA ARG A 462 -15.22 -22.69 -6.30
C ARG A 462 -14.78 -22.82 -4.85
N VAL A 463 -14.64 -21.70 -4.16
CA VAL A 463 -14.38 -21.69 -2.71
C VAL A 463 -15.70 -21.72 -1.95
N GLU A 464 -16.63 -20.83 -2.31
CA GLU A 464 -17.89 -20.64 -1.57
C GLU A 464 -18.98 -20.03 -2.48
N THR A 465 -20.24 -20.18 -2.08
CA THR A 465 -21.37 -19.47 -2.68
C THR A 465 -22.25 -18.87 -1.59
N VAL A 466 -22.50 -17.57 -1.69
CA VAL A 466 -23.34 -16.82 -0.75
C VAL A 466 -24.61 -16.39 -1.48
N GLU A 467 -25.78 -16.66 -0.91
CA GLU A 467 -27.06 -16.14 -1.43
C GLU A 467 -27.31 -14.71 -0.92
N ILE A 468 -27.90 -13.86 -1.78
CA ILE A 468 -28.20 -12.44 -1.50
C ILE A 468 -29.69 -12.26 -1.22
#